data_AF-A0A523UD14-F1
#
_entry.id   AF-A0A523UD14-F1
#
_cell.length_a   1.000
_cell.length_b   1.000
_cell.length_c   1.000
_cell.angle_alpha   90.00
_cell.angle_beta   90.00
_cell.angle_gamma   90.00
#
_symmetry.space_group_name_H-M   'P 1'
#
loop_
_entity.id
_entity.type
_entity.pdbx_description
1 polymer ?
#
loop_
_entity_poly.entity_id
_entity_poly.type
_entity_poly.pdbx_seq_one_letter_code
_entity_poly.pdbx_strand_id
1 'polypeptide(L)' 'MKMLATITVDDEKCNDPLSCRKCLLICPTHVLGLGTDVGPQKFRETDPNHFILRGVRFEKCTGCMDCVEVCPQNAIQVSF' A
#
# COMPACT_ATOMS: atom_id res chain seq x y z
N MET A 1 -16.06 2.12 -21.63
CA MET A 1 -16.08 2.39 -20.17
C MET A 1 -14.83 1.74 -19.58
N LYS A 2 -13.91 2.51 -18.99
CA LYS A 2 -12.64 1.97 -18.47
C LYS A 2 -12.86 1.58 -17.02
N MET A 3 -12.92 0.29 -16.72
CA MET A 3 -12.99 -0.19 -15.33
C MET A 3 -11.67 0.15 -14.65
N LEU A 4 -11.75 0.82 -13.50
CA LEU A 4 -10.60 1.22 -12.70
C LEU A 4 -10.37 0.17 -11.63
N ALA A 5 -9.11 -0.13 -11.35
CA ALA A 5 -8.79 -1.04 -10.27
C ALA A 5 -9.25 -0.46 -8.92
N THR A 6 -9.84 -1.31 -8.08
CA THR A 6 -10.03 -1.05 -6.65
C THR A 6 -8.95 -1.82 -5.90
N ILE A 7 -8.13 -1.10 -5.12
CA ILE A 7 -7.02 -1.68 -4.35
C ILE A 7 -7.31 -1.45 -2.87
N THR A 8 -7.45 -2.53 -2.10
CA THR A 8 -7.66 -2.49 -0.65
C THR A 8 -6.46 -3.09 0.08
N VAL A 9 -6.15 -2.53 1.24
CA VAL A 9 -5.08 -3.01 2.13
C VAL A 9 -5.70 -3.21 3.51
N ASP A 10 -5.51 -4.40 4.08
CA ASP A 10 -5.93 -4.77 5.43
C ASP A 10 -4.83 -4.37 6.43
N ASP A 11 -5.10 -3.34 7.24
CA ASP A 11 -4.14 -2.79 8.19
C ASP A 11 -3.87 -3.74 9.37
N GLU A 12 -4.79 -4.63 9.71
CA GLU A 12 -4.57 -5.62 10.77
C GLU A 12 -3.54 -6.67 10.34
N LYS A 13 -3.50 -6.98 9.04
CA LYS A 13 -2.49 -7.87 8.45
C LYS A 13 -1.20 -7.15 8.05
N CYS A 14 -1.28 -5.87 7.69
CA CYS A 14 -0.15 -5.05 7.27
C CYS A 14 0.42 -4.21 8.42
N ASN A 15 1.03 -4.88 9.39
CA ASN A 15 1.44 -4.24 10.67
C ASN A 15 2.84 -3.59 10.69
N ASP A 16 3.72 -3.85 9.71
CA ASP A 16 5.03 -3.19 9.58
C ASP A 16 5.32 -2.77 8.12
N PRO A 17 4.53 -1.85 7.55
CA PRO A 17 4.69 -1.44 6.16
C PRO A 17 5.94 -0.59 5.94
N LEU A 18 6.41 0.13 6.97
CA LEU A 18 7.61 0.96 6.91
C LEU A 18 8.87 0.12 6.65
N SER A 19 9.01 -1.02 7.34
CA SER A 19 10.17 -1.89 7.16
C SER A 19 9.98 -2.85 5.98
N CYS A 20 8.79 -3.41 5.80
CA CYS A 20 8.52 -4.45 4.80
C CYS A 20 8.63 -3.97 3.34
N ARG A 21 7.80 -2.98 2.94
CA ARG A 21 7.79 -2.30 1.62
C ARG A 21 7.79 -3.17 0.35
N LYS A 22 7.67 -4.50 0.43
CA LYS A 22 7.77 -5.40 -0.73
C LYS A 22 6.82 -5.04 -1.87
N CYS A 23 5.56 -4.72 -1.53
CA CYS A 23 4.55 -4.31 -2.50
C CYS A 23 4.85 -2.96 -3.18
N LEU A 24 5.58 -2.07 -2.51
CA LEU A 24 6.04 -0.80 -3.09
C LEU A 24 7.17 -1.04 -4.07
N LEU A 25 8.11 -1.92 -3.71
CA LEU A 25 9.30 -2.21 -4.50
C LEU A 25 9.00 -3.05 -5.74
N ILE A 26 8.02 -3.96 -5.66
CA ILE A 26 7.66 -4.82 -6.80
C ILE A 26 6.82 -4.09 -7.85
N CYS A 27 6.09 -3.03 -7.46
CA CYS A 27 5.12 -2.40 -8.34
C CYS A 27 5.79 -1.44 -9.32
N PRO A 28 5.89 -1.76 -10.63
CA PRO A 28 6.60 -0.90 -11.58
C PRO A 28 5.90 0.45 -11.77
N THR A 29 4.57 0.48 -11.63
CA THR A 29 3.76 1.70 -11.80
C THR A 29 3.52 2.45 -10.49
N HIS A 30 4.08 1.97 -9.37
CA HIS A 30 4.02 2.62 -8.05
C HIS A 30 2.59 3.04 -7.63
N VAL A 31 1.64 2.12 -7.75
CA VAL A 31 0.21 2.38 -7.44
C VAL A 31 -0.09 2.41 -5.95
N LEU A 32 0.77 1.79 -5.15
CA LEU A 32 0.72 1.81 -3.69
C LEU A 32 1.61 2.92 -3.14
N GLY A 33 1.19 3.54 -2.04
CA GLY A 33 1.92 4.59 -1.34
C GLY A 33 2.03 4.29 0.14
N LEU A 34 3.21 4.56 0.70
CA LEU A 34 3.45 4.56 2.14
C LEU A 34 3.09 5.95 2.69
N GLY A 35 2.17 5.98 3.63
CA GLY A 35 1.74 7.19 4.33
C GLY A 35 1.63 6.95 5.82
N THR A 36 0.95 7.86 6.51
CA THR A 36 0.67 7.75 7.94
C THR A 36 -0.83 7.95 8.18
N ASP A 37 -1.39 7.28 9.17
CA ASP A 37 -2.78 7.48 9.62
C ASP A 37 -2.95 8.73 10.50
N VAL A 38 -1.84 9.27 11.00
CA VAL A 38 -1.76 10.54 11.73
C VAL A 38 -1.06 11.64 10.93
N GLY A 39 -1.39 12.88 11.23
CA GLY A 39 -0.68 14.04 10.70
C GLY A 39 0.71 14.21 11.33
N PRO A 40 1.67 14.81 10.60
CA PRO A 40 3.01 15.08 11.14
C PRO A 40 2.95 16.09 12.30
N GLN A 41 3.76 15.88 13.33
CA GLN A 41 3.92 16.81 14.44
C GLN A 41 5.27 17.52 14.33
N LYS A 42 5.27 18.85 14.47
CA LYS A 42 6.52 19.63 14.42
C LYS A 42 7.48 19.16 15.52
N PHE A 43 8.75 18.97 15.14
CA PHE A 43 9.85 18.58 16.03
C PHE A 43 9.68 17.21 16.69
N ARG A 44 8.89 16.31 16.10
CA ARG A 44 8.72 14.94 16.55
C ARG A 44 8.80 13.99 15.37
N GLU A 45 9.45 12.85 15.59
CA GLU A 45 9.39 11.74 14.65
C GLU A 45 8.02 11.06 14.77
N THR A 46 7.52 10.55 13.65
CA THR A 46 6.30 9.76 13.64
C THR A 46 6.61 8.37 14.19
N ASP A 47 5.78 7.89 15.12
CA ASP A 47 5.86 6.51 15.61
C ASP A 47 5.77 5.54 14.41
N PRO A 48 6.69 4.58 14.26
CA PRO A 48 6.65 3.58 13.20
C PRO A 48 5.32 2.84 13.04
N ASN A 49 4.53 2.69 14.12
CA ASN A 49 3.24 2.02 14.10
C ASN A 49 2.14 2.83 13.38
N HIS A 50 2.37 4.11 13.13
CA HIS A 50 1.43 4.96 12.39
C HIS A 50 1.59 4.86 10.87
N PHE A 51 2.59 4.13 10.37
CA PHE A 51 2.76 3.98 8.94
C PHE A 51 1.73 2.99 8.37
N ILE A 52 1.11 3.39 7.25
CA ILE A 52 0.06 2.62 6.57
C ILE A 52 0.32 2.57 5.07
N LEU A 53 -0.24 1.55 4.39
CA LEU A 53 -0.20 1.41 2.94
C LEU A 53 -1.57 1.69 2.32
N ARG A 54 -1.59 2.46 1.22
CA ARG A 54 -2.83 2.78 0.49
C ARG A 54 -2.61 2.72 -1.01
N GLY A 55 -3.65 2.39 -1.76
CA GLY A 55 -3.68 2.59 -3.21
C GLY A 55 -3.84 4.07 -3.55
N VAL A 56 -2.82 4.69 -4.14
CA VAL A 56 -2.77 6.14 -4.40
C VAL A 56 -2.81 6.50 -5.89
N ARG A 57 -2.53 5.55 -6.80
CA ARG A 57 -2.57 5.75 -8.26
C ARG A 57 -3.25 4.57 -8.97
N PHE A 58 -4.47 4.25 -8.54
CA PHE A 58 -5.23 3.08 -9.03
C PHE A 58 -5.50 3.13 -10.54
N GLU A 59 -5.55 4.31 -11.15
CA GLU A 59 -5.68 4.52 -12.59
C GLU A 59 -4.45 4.07 -13.40
N LYS A 60 -3.31 3.86 -12.74
CA LYS A 60 -2.07 3.32 -13.33
C LYS A 60 -1.90 1.82 -13.09
N CYS A 61 -2.84 1.18 -12.39
CA CYS A 61 -2.80 -0.25 -12.15
C CYS A 61 -2.98 -1.01 -13.47
N THR A 62 -2.07 -1.95 -13.74
CA THR A 62 -2.11 -2.82 -14.93
C THR A 62 -2.79 -4.16 -14.65
N GLY A 63 -3.08 -4.48 -13.39
CA GLY A 63 -3.66 -5.76 -12.98
C GLY A 63 -2.68 -6.93 -13.02
N CYS A 64 -1.37 -6.69 -12.89
CA CYS A 64 -0.37 -7.77 -12.85
C CYS A 64 -0.44 -8.66 -11.59
N MET A 65 -1.07 -8.18 -10.52
CA MET A 65 -1.22 -8.89 -9.24
C MET A 65 0.06 -9.14 -8.43
N ASP A 66 1.25 -8.71 -8.89
CA ASP A 66 2.53 -8.91 -8.19
C ASP A 66 2.53 -8.43 -6.73
N CYS A 67 1.84 -7.32 -6.43
CA CYS A 67 1.73 -6.80 -5.07
C CYS A 67 0.96 -7.74 -4.12
N VAL A 68 -0.02 -8.48 -4.65
CA VAL A 68 -0.78 -9.50 -3.90
C VAL A 68 0.12 -10.71 -3.66
N GLU A 69 0.80 -11.19 -4.70
CA GLU A 69 1.66 -12.39 -4.62
C GLU A 69 2.87 -12.20 -3.70
N VAL A 70 3.50 -11.01 -3.73
CA VAL A 70 4.70 -10.75 -2.92
C VAL A 70 4.37 -10.50 -1.44
N CYS A 71 3.10 -10.22 -1.11
CA CYS A 71 2.71 -9.83 0.24
C CYS A 71 2.77 -11.04 1.18
N PRO A 72 3.69 -11.08 2.17
CA PRO A 72 3.83 -12.25 3.03
C PRO A 72 2.64 -12.46 3.98
N GLN A 73 1.83 -11.43 4.18
CA GLN A 73 0.68 -11.44 5.09
C GLN A 73 -0.67 -11.53 4.36
N ASN A 74 -0.67 -11.64 3.02
CA ASN A 74 -1.90 -11.62 2.22
C ASN A 74 -2.82 -10.43 2.56
N ALA A 75 -2.22 -9.25 2.75
CA ALA A 75 -2.92 -8.05 3.21
C ALA A 75 -3.52 -7.21 2.07
N ILE A 76 -3.26 -7.54 0.80
CA ILE A 76 -3.61 -6.71 -0.35
C ILE A 76 -4.63 -7.44 -1.21
N GLN A 77 -5.69 -6.75 -1.62
CA GLN A 77 -6.67 -7.24 -2.59
C GLN A 77 -6.83 -6.22 -3.73
N VAL A 78 -6.99 -6.74 -4.95
CA VAL A 78 -7.22 -5.95 -6.17
C VAL A 78 -8.46 -6.50 -6.89
N SER A 79 -9.38 -5.62 -7.26
CA SER A 79 -10.59 -5.92 -8.05
C SER A 79 -10.82 -4.85 -9.13
N PHE A 80 -11.79 -5.08 -10.04
CA PHE A 80 -12.09 -4.21 -11.20
C PHE A 80 -13.59 -4.03 -11.39
#